data_AF-A0A0G4N6T5-F1
#
_entry.id   AF-A0A0G4N6T5-F1
#
_cell.length_a   1.000
_cell.length_b   1.000
_cell.length_c   1.000
_cell.angle_alpha   90.00
_cell.angle_beta   90.00
_cell.angle_gamma   90.00
#
_symmetry.space_group_name_H-M   'P 1'
#
loop_
_entity.id
_entity.type
_entity.pdbx_description
1 polymer ?
#
loop_
_entity_poly.entity_id
_entity_poly.type
_entity_poly.pdbx_seq_one_letter_code
_entity_poly.pdbx_strand_id
1 'polypeptide(L)'
;CPVFDPPEDNPVQRFSRSVVPNGKKVKDQVFAFDRIFDDNATQNDVYEATTRTLLDSVLDGYNATVFAYGATGCGKTHTITGTSQHPGIIFLTMQELFEKIADRSQEKTTEVTLSYLEIYNETIRDLLVPGGSKQGLMLREDSNQAVSVAGLTSHRPKDVQEVMDMIVRGNEFRTVSPTEANATSSRSHAVLQINVAQKDRNADVNEPHTMATLSIIDLAGSERASATKNRGERLLEGANINKSLLALGSCINALCDPRKKNHVPYRNSKLTRLLKFSLGGNCKTVMIVCVSPSSVHFDETQNTLRYANRAKNIQTKVTRNVFNVNRHVKDFLVKIDEQMALINELKAQQKDAEQASFAKFRKQQDRRDAIAREGIQRIRVAYDNSAGERQEKLNNMKKLRSFERRIGLLSSWLASFDAICDARGDEDMMPSNLVSIRKTASGILSELEHSRHHMIQKLDKFNWERALDTALHHSIQQLPGDDAADCGEVANLSREVEVLKASFGRESYRDVLDFDKTADASMVQVLLTAQFDMLASLSETLAMKEEDAVSHAKSIINRLLEVGY
;
A
#
# COMPACT_ATOMS: atom_id res chain seq x y z
N CYS A 1 34.10 -7.51 -34.90
CA CYS A 1 33.53 -7.79 -36.23
C CYS A 1 33.87 -9.21 -36.64
N PRO A 2 32.92 -10.16 -36.59
CA PRO A 2 33.11 -11.44 -37.23
C PRO A 2 32.98 -11.23 -38.75
N VAL A 3 34.09 -11.36 -39.44
CA VAL A 3 34.17 -11.51 -40.89
C VAL A 3 33.50 -12.83 -41.24
N PHE A 4 32.52 -12.80 -42.14
CA PHE A 4 31.81 -13.98 -42.62
C PHE A 4 32.24 -14.26 -44.05
N ASP A 5 32.96 -15.37 -44.24
CA ASP A 5 32.74 -16.32 -45.32
C ASP A 5 33.16 -17.71 -44.79
N PRO A 6 32.35 -18.77 -44.96
CA PRO A 6 32.83 -20.14 -44.72
C PRO A 6 33.82 -20.54 -45.82
N PRO A 7 34.83 -21.38 -45.53
CA PRO A 7 35.70 -21.90 -46.58
C PRO A 7 34.91 -22.80 -47.53
N GLU A 8 35.06 -22.60 -48.83
CA GLU A 8 34.62 -23.55 -49.85
C GLU A 8 35.46 -24.83 -49.73
N ASP A 9 34.90 -25.86 -49.08
CA ASP A 9 35.50 -27.20 -49.05
C ASP A 9 35.31 -27.89 -50.42
N ASN A 10 36.24 -27.64 -51.35
CA ASN A 10 36.47 -28.53 -52.48
C ASN A 10 37.96 -28.51 -52.91
N PRO A 11 38.74 -29.56 -52.64
CA PRO A 11 40.21 -29.54 -52.80
C PRO A 11 40.72 -29.61 -54.25
N VAL A 12 39.86 -29.50 -55.27
CA VAL A 12 40.26 -29.69 -56.68
C VAL A 12 40.46 -28.37 -57.45
N GLN A 13 40.12 -27.20 -56.89
CA GLN A 13 40.22 -25.91 -57.61
C GLN A 13 41.51 -25.11 -57.39
N ARG A 14 42.50 -25.60 -56.63
CA ARG A 14 43.70 -24.80 -56.29
C ARG A 14 44.79 -24.69 -57.36
N PHE A 15 44.64 -25.27 -58.54
CA PHE A 15 45.63 -25.15 -59.62
C PHE A 15 45.02 -24.76 -60.97
N SER A 16 44.65 -23.49 -61.12
CA SER A 16 44.60 -22.81 -62.43
C SER A 16 44.35 -21.31 -62.25
N ARG A 17 45.37 -20.56 -61.81
CA ARG A 17 45.41 -19.11 -62.03
C ARG A 17 46.07 -18.84 -63.37
N SER A 18 45.26 -18.63 -64.41
CA SER A 18 45.67 -17.91 -65.62
C SER A 18 45.10 -16.49 -65.58
N VAL A 19 45.95 -15.55 -65.96
CA VAL A 19 45.77 -14.11 -65.87
C VAL A 19 44.98 -13.62 -67.09
N VAL A 20 43.66 -13.44 -66.95
CA VAL A 20 42.81 -12.64 -67.86
C VAL A 20 41.68 -12.03 -67.02
N PRO A 21 41.36 -10.73 -67.11
CA PRO A 21 40.23 -10.14 -66.41
C PRO A 21 38.94 -10.56 -67.11
N ASN A 22 38.40 -11.72 -66.75
CA ASN A 22 37.03 -12.09 -67.10
C ASN A 22 36.08 -11.20 -66.28
N GLY A 23 35.50 -10.20 -66.92
CA GLY A 23 34.28 -9.57 -66.41
C GLY A 23 33.26 -10.67 -66.10
N LYS A 24 32.71 -10.66 -64.88
CA LYS A 24 31.66 -11.61 -64.48
C LYS A 24 30.54 -11.54 -65.52
N LYS A 25 30.40 -12.55 -66.37
CA LYS A 25 29.23 -12.70 -67.24
C LYS A 25 28.02 -12.83 -66.33
N VAL A 26 27.24 -11.75 -66.21
CA VAL A 26 25.95 -11.78 -65.52
C VAL A 26 25.04 -12.63 -66.39
N LYS A 27 24.87 -13.89 -66.00
CA LYS A 27 23.96 -14.82 -66.67
C LYS A 27 22.54 -14.41 -66.34
N ASP A 28 21.68 -14.28 -67.35
CA ASP A 28 20.25 -14.03 -67.17
C ASP A 28 19.66 -15.11 -66.25
N GLN A 29 18.94 -14.68 -65.21
CA GLN A 29 18.28 -15.57 -64.25
C GLN A 29 16.77 -15.44 -64.43
N VAL A 30 16.11 -16.57 -64.67
CA VAL A 30 14.66 -16.65 -64.81
C VAL A 30 14.05 -17.11 -63.49
N PHE A 31 13.02 -16.41 -63.02
CA PHE A 31 12.27 -16.74 -61.81
C PHE A 31 10.80 -16.99 -62.16
N ALA A 32 10.14 -17.89 -61.42
CA ALA A 32 8.74 -18.24 -61.64
C ALA A 32 7.93 -18.11 -60.34
N PHE A 33 6.97 -17.19 -60.33
CA PHE A 33 6.07 -16.92 -59.21
C PHE A 33 4.62 -17.22 -59.59
N ASP A 34 3.72 -17.20 -58.60
CA ASP A 34 2.31 -17.52 -58.81
C ASP A 34 1.60 -16.45 -59.66
N ARG A 35 2.06 -15.19 -59.55
CA ARG A 35 1.64 -14.07 -60.40
C ARG A 35 2.79 -13.08 -60.56
N ILE A 36 2.85 -12.41 -61.71
CA ILE A 36 3.78 -11.32 -62.01
C ILE A 36 2.95 -10.13 -62.49
N PHE A 37 3.24 -8.94 -61.96
CA PHE A 37 2.63 -7.68 -62.34
C PHE A 37 3.71 -6.83 -63.02
N ASP A 38 3.41 -6.33 -64.22
CA ASP A 38 4.29 -5.41 -64.94
C ASP A 38 4.01 -3.96 -64.52
N ASP A 39 4.73 -3.01 -65.12
CA ASP A 39 4.60 -1.59 -64.79
C ASP A 39 3.23 -0.99 -65.17
N ASN A 40 2.40 -1.70 -65.94
CA ASN A 40 1.06 -1.27 -66.34
C ASN A 40 -0.03 -1.78 -65.38
N ALA A 41 0.30 -2.70 -64.48
CA ALA A 41 -0.66 -3.26 -63.53
C ALA A 41 -1.16 -2.19 -62.56
N THR A 42 -2.48 -2.11 -62.40
CA THR A 42 -3.12 -1.17 -61.50
C THR A 42 -3.16 -1.72 -60.07
N GLN A 43 -3.42 -0.84 -59.09
CA GLN A 43 -3.63 -1.24 -57.70
C GLN A 43 -4.78 -2.25 -57.55
N ASN A 44 -5.82 -2.13 -58.38
CA ASN A 44 -6.94 -3.06 -58.39
C ASN A 44 -6.52 -4.44 -58.91
N ASP A 45 -5.72 -4.51 -59.98
CA ASP A 45 -5.22 -5.77 -60.52
C ASP A 45 -4.39 -6.53 -59.48
N VAL A 46 -3.55 -5.81 -58.73
CA VAL A 46 -2.77 -6.40 -57.64
C VAL A 46 -3.69 -6.91 -56.53
N TYR A 47 -4.69 -6.12 -56.12
CA TYR A 47 -5.63 -6.50 -55.08
C TYR A 47 -6.46 -7.74 -55.43
N GLU A 48 -7.05 -7.77 -56.63
CA GLU A 48 -7.91 -8.85 -57.10
C GLU A 48 -7.16 -10.20 -57.16
N ALA A 49 -5.92 -10.17 -57.66
CA ALA A 49 -5.09 -11.36 -57.79
C ALA A 49 -4.39 -11.79 -56.49
N THR A 50 -4.44 -10.97 -55.43
CA THR A 50 -3.79 -11.27 -54.14
C THR A 50 -4.80 -11.35 -53.00
N THR A 51 -5.11 -10.22 -52.38
CA THR A 51 -5.77 -10.11 -51.07
C THR A 51 -7.25 -10.45 -51.13
N ARG A 52 -7.91 -10.18 -52.27
CA ARG A 52 -9.33 -10.50 -52.47
C ARG A 52 -9.65 -11.97 -52.18
N THR A 53 -8.79 -12.88 -52.61
CA THR A 53 -8.95 -14.33 -52.41
C THR A 53 -8.88 -14.77 -50.93
N LEU A 54 -8.30 -13.92 -50.07
CA LEU A 54 -8.17 -14.19 -48.65
C LEU A 54 -9.43 -13.79 -47.87
N LEU A 55 -10.21 -12.82 -48.36
CA LEU A 55 -11.35 -12.27 -47.62
C LEU A 55 -12.42 -13.32 -47.30
N ASP A 56 -12.76 -14.19 -48.24
CA ASP A 56 -13.72 -15.27 -47.98
C ASP A 56 -13.20 -16.23 -46.91
N SER A 57 -11.89 -16.49 -46.92
CA SER A 57 -11.26 -17.34 -45.91
C SER A 57 -11.26 -16.67 -44.53
N VAL A 58 -11.04 -15.36 -44.46
CA VAL A 58 -11.08 -14.59 -43.20
C VAL A 58 -12.48 -14.65 -42.61
N LEU A 59 -13.52 -14.40 -43.42
CA LEU A 59 -14.91 -14.52 -42.96
C LEU A 59 -15.25 -15.95 -42.53
N ASP A 60 -14.70 -16.97 -43.18
CA ASP A 60 -14.91 -18.36 -42.77
C ASP A 60 -14.15 -18.78 -41.50
N GLY A 61 -13.33 -17.89 -40.92
CA GLY A 61 -12.60 -18.14 -39.68
C GLY A 61 -11.16 -18.63 -39.88
N TYR A 62 -10.56 -18.38 -41.04
CA TYR A 62 -9.15 -18.68 -41.30
C TYR A 62 -8.29 -17.42 -41.17
N ASN A 63 -7.18 -17.52 -40.45
CA ASN A 63 -6.22 -16.42 -40.39
C ASN A 63 -5.61 -16.18 -41.77
N ALA A 64 -5.35 -14.92 -42.09
CA ALA A 64 -4.71 -14.52 -43.33
C ALA A 64 -3.63 -13.46 -43.07
N THR A 65 -2.57 -13.46 -43.87
CA THR A 65 -1.53 -12.45 -43.82
C THR A 65 -1.11 -12.03 -45.22
N VAL A 66 -1.07 -10.72 -45.46
CA VAL A 66 -0.44 -10.11 -46.63
C VAL A 66 0.72 -9.28 -46.15
N PHE A 67 1.89 -9.46 -46.75
CA PHE A 67 3.03 -8.58 -46.47
C PHE A 67 3.78 -8.19 -47.74
N ALA A 68 4.19 -6.93 -47.81
CA ALA A 68 5.03 -6.41 -48.88
C ALA A 68 6.51 -6.45 -48.50
N TYR A 69 7.36 -6.92 -49.41
CA TYR A 69 8.80 -7.07 -49.20
C TYR A 69 9.58 -6.55 -50.41
N GLY A 70 10.73 -5.91 -50.14
CA GLY A 70 11.62 -5.38 -51.16
C GLY A 70 12.44 -4.19 -50.67
N ALA A 71 13.33 -3.68 -51.52
CA ALA A 71 14.19 -2.54 -51.19
C ALA A 71 13.40 -1.24 -50.97
N THR A 72 13.97 -0.26 -50.29
CA THR A 72 13.37 1.07 -50.18
C THR A 72 13.17 1.68 -51.57
N GLY A 73 12.00 2.28 -51.79
CA GLY A 73 11.64 2.89 -53.08
C GLY A 73 11.12 1.94 -54.14
N CYS A 74 11.03 0.63 -53.90
CA CYS A 74 10.52 -0.33 -54.89
C CYS A 74 8.99 -0.45 -54.97
N GLY A 75 8.24 0.30 -54.15
CA GLY A 75 6.77 0.34 -54.20
C GLY A 75 6.00 -0.33 -53.04
N LYS A 76 6.66 -0.85 -51.98
CA LYS A 76 5.97 -1.51 -50.84
C LYS A 76 4.79 -0.71 -50.26
N THR A 77 5.06 0.51 -49.78
CA THR A 77 4.04 1.38 -49.19
C THR A 77 3.01 1.85 -50.21
N HIS A 78 3.41 2.02 -51.48
CA HIS A 78 2.48 2.30 -52.57
C HIS A 78 1.50 1.13 -52.74
N THR A 79 1.96 -0.12 -52.75
CA THR A 79 1.08 -1.28 -52.87
C THR A 79 0.20 -1.49 -51.63
N ILE A 80 0.74 -1.33 -50.42
CA ILE A 80 0.00 -1.59 -49.17
C ILE A 80 -0.99 -0.46 -48.85
N THR A 81 -0.52 0.78 -48.77
CA THR A 81 -1.34 1.95 -48.39
C THR A 81 -1.88 2.68 -49.62
N GLY A 82 -1.03 2.87 -50.64
CA GLY A 82 -1.37 3.63 -51.83
C GLY A 82 -1.46 5.14 -51.59
N THR A 83 -2.07 5.82 -52.55
CA THR A 83 -2.33 7.26 -52.50
C THR A 83 -3.83 7.51 -52.50
N SER A 84 -4.25 8.75 -52.24
CA SER A 84 -5.66 9.15 -52.33
C SER A 84 -6.29 8.88 -53.70
N GLN A 85 -5.51 9.00 -54.78
CA GLN A 85 -5.97 8.76 -56.15
C GLN A 85 -5.88 7.27 -56.54
N HIS A 86 -4.89 6.57 -55.99
CA HIS A 86 -4.62 5.16 -56.27
C HIS A 86 -4.58 4.38 -54.95
N PRO A 87 -5.75 4.06 -54.37
CA PRO A 87 -5.83 3.38 -53.08
C PRO A 87 -5.13 2.03 -53.14
N GLY A 88 -4.38 1.71 -52.08
CA GLY A 88 -3.66 0.45 -51.96
C GLY A 88 -4.52 -0.68 -51.40
N ILE A 89 -3.84 -1.78 -51.07
CA ILE A 89 -4.47 -3.00 -50.56
C ILE A 89 -5.30 -2.74 -49.30
N ILE A 90 -4.85 -1.90 -48.36
CA ILE A 90 -5.59 -1.65 -47.11
C ILE A 90 -7.00 -1.14 -47.40
N PHE A 91 -7.13 -0.11 -48.24
CA PHE A 91 -8.43 0.49 -48.57
C PHE A 91 -9.34 -0.50 -49.29
N LEU A 92 -8.83 -1.12 -50.37
CA LEU A 92 -9.60 -2.06 -51.20
C LEU A 92 -10.08 -3.27 -50.38
N THR A 93 -9.22 -3.77 -49.48
CA THR A 93 -9.55 -4.89 -48.59
C THR A 93 -10.64 -4.51 -47.59
N MET A 94 -10.58 -3.32 -47.00
CA MET A 94 -11.59 -2.87 -46.05
C MET A 94 -12.92 -2.58 -46.72
N GLN A 95 -12.89 -1.97 -47.91
CA GLN A 95 -14.09 -1.76 -48.71
C GLN A 95 -14.83 -3.08 -48.97
N GLU A 96 -14.19 -4.06 -49.59
CA GLU A 96 -14.84 -5.33 -49.89
C GLU A 96 -15.16 -6.14 -48.62
N LEU A 97 -14.38 -6.02 -47.54
CA LEU A 97 -14.69 -6.66 -46.26
C LEU A 97 -16.01 -6.13 -45.68
N PHE A 98 -16.19 -4.81 -45.60
CA PHE A 98 -17.42 -4.21 -45.07
C PHE A 98 -18.63 -4.50 -45.99
N GLU A 99 -18.45 -4.49 -47.31
CA GLU A 99 -19.48 -4.91 -48.27
C GLU A 99 -19.92 -6.36 -48.04
N LYS A 100 -18.97 -7.31 -47.95
CA LYS A 100 -19.28 -8.72 -47.65
C LYS A 100 -19.91 -8.94 -46.27
N ILE A 101 -19.56 -8.12 -45.28
CA ILE A 101 -20.20 -8.16 -43.96
C ILE A 101 -21.66 -7.67 -44.06
N ALA A 102 -21.92 -6.61 -44.82
CA ALA A 102 -23.26 -6.09 -45.04
C ALA A 102 -24.14 -7.12 -45.76
N ASP A 103 -23.60 -7.79 -46.79
CA ASP A 103 -24.30 -8.85 -47.53
C ASP A 103 -24.68 -10.04 -46.64
N ARG A 104 -23.82 -10.39 -45.67
CA ARG A 104 -24.04 -11.51 -44.74
C ARG A 104 -24.79 -11.12 -43.46
N SER A 105 -25.22 -9.86 -43.32
CA SER A 105 -25.77 -9.31 -42.07
C SER A 105 -27.12 -9.93 -41.64
N GLN A 106 -27.87 -10.52 -42.58
CA GLN A 106 -29.12 -11.21 -42.27
C GLN A 106 -28.89 -12.56 -41.57
N GLU A 107 -27.79 -13.24 -41.89
CA GLU A 107 -27.49 -14.58 -41.38
C GLU A 107 -26.49 -14.55 -40.20
N LYS A 108 -25.53 -13.63 -40.25
CA LYS A 108 -24.40 -13.58 -39.31
C LYS A 108 -24.28 -12.21 -38.65
N THR A 109 -23.95 -12.24 -37.36
CA THR A 109 -23.46 -11.06 -36.64
C THR A 109 -21.95 -11.05 -36.70
N THR A 110 -21.37 -9.99 -37.28
CA THR A 110 -19.92 -9.83 -37.41
C THR A 110 -19.43 -8.66 -36.57
N GLU A 111 -18.37 -8.88 -35.83
CA GLU A 111 -17.64 -7.86 -35.08
C GLU A 111 -16.24 -7.70 -35.70
N VAL A 112 -15.90 -6.48 -36.08
CA VAL A 112 -14.58 -6.13 -36.61
C VAL A 112 -13.85 -5.27 -35.59
N THR A 113 -12.62 -5.66 -35.28
CA THR A 113 -11.70 -4.86 -34.47
C THR A 113 -10.39 -4.65 -35.21
N LEU A 114 -9.76 -3.52 -34.97
CA LEU A 114 -8.56 -3.08 -35.67
C LEU A 114 -7.49 -2.61 -34.68
N SER A 115 -6.26 -3.04 -34.92
CA SER A 115 -5.08 -2.61 -34.19
C SER A 115 -3.98 -2.26 -35.18
N TYR A 116 -3.24 -1.19 -34.94
CA TYR A 116 -2.16 -0.75 -35.82
C TYR A 116 -0.90 -0.46 -35.01
N LEU A 117 0.20 -1.11 -35.38
CA LEU A 117 1.46 -1.02 -34.64
C LEU A 117 2.66 -0.83 -35.57
N GLU A 118 3.72 -0.24 -35.02
CA GLU A 118 5.04 -0.22 -35.63
C GLU A 118 6.04 -1.07 -34.83
N ILE A 119 6.96 -1.69 -35.55
CA ILE A 119 8.17 -2.30 -35.00
C ILE A 119 9.35 -1.50 -35.52
N TYR A 120 9.93 -0.69 -34.63
CA TYR A 120 11.12 0.12 -34.90
C TYR A 120 12.18 -0.18 -33.85
N ASN A 121 13.42 -0.46 -34.28
CA ASN A 121 14.55 -0.74 -33.39
C ASN A 121 14.23 -1.82 -32.31
N GLU A 122 13.64 -2.94 -32.72
CA GLU A 122 13.17 -4.02 -31.82
C GLU A 122 12.22 -3.55 -30.70
N THR A 123 11.54 -2.41 -30.89
CA THR A 123 10.55 -1.85 -29.97
C THR A 123 9.20 -1.82 -30.67
N ILE A 124 8.16 -2.32 -30.01
CA ILE A 124 6.79 -2.30 -30.53
C ILE A 124 6.11 -1.06 -29.97
N ARG A 125 5.45 -0.29 -30.83
CA ARG A 125 4.67 0.88 -30.43
C ARG A 125 3.30 0.83 -31.08
N ASP A 126 2.31 1.28 -30.34
CA ASP A 126 0.95 1.48 -30.84
C ASP A 126 0.89 2.76 -31.68
N LEU A 127 0.43 2.65 -32.93
CA LEU A 127 0.28 3.77 -33.85
C LEU A 127 -1.07 4.49 -33.72
N LEU A 128 -1.99 4.03 -32.88
CA LEU A 128 -3.31 4.65 -32.70
C LEU A 128 -3.43 5.43 -31.39
N VAL A 129 -2.34 5.54 -30.62
CA VAL A 129 -2.29 6.29 -29.36
C VAL A 129 -1.45 7.57 -29.53
N PRO A 130 -2.00 8.76 -29.25
CA PRO A 130 -1.25 10.02 -29.31
C PRO A 130 0.00 10.00 -28.41
N GLY A 131 1.16 10.30 -28.99
CA GLY A 131 2.46 10.26 -28.29
C GLY A 131 3.09 8.86 -28.19
N GLY A 132 2.46 7.84 -28.80
CA GLY A 132 2.88 6.45 -28.74
C GLY A 132 2.79 5.84 -27.33
N SER A 133 2.97 4.53 -27.22
CA SER A 133 3.19 3.90 -25.92
C SER A 133 4.54 4.38 -25.36
N LYS A 134 4.52 5.21 -24.29
CA LYS A 134 5.74 5.77 -23.64
C LYS A 134 6.80 4.69 -23.31
N GLN A 135 6.35 3.44 -23.13
CA GLN A 135 7.19 2.25 -23.02
C GLN A 135 6.87 1.29 -24.17
N GLY A 136 7.88 0.55 -24.65
CA GLY A 136 7.69 -0.44 -25.71
C GLY A 136 6.77 -1.57 -25.29
N LEU A 137 5.81 -1.94 -26.15
CA LEU A 137 4.88 -3.03 -25.89
C LEU A 137 5.59 -4.40 -25.92
N MET A 138 5.06 -5.33 -25.13
CA MET A 138 5.65 -6.66 -24.93
C MET A 138 4.84 -7.75 -25.63
N LEU A 139 5.54 -8.66 -26.29
CA LEU A 139 4.93 -9.86 -26.91
C LEU A 139 4.71 -10.95 -25.87
N ARG A 140 3.46 -11.43 -25.78
CA ARG A 140 3.05 -12.58 -24.97
C ARG A 140 2.66 -13.74 -25.88
N GLU A 141 2.92 -14.95 -25.40
CA GLU A 141 2.52 -16.20 -26.04
C GLU A 141 1.54 -16.90 -25.10
N ASP A 142 0.35 -17.27 -25.60
CA ASP A 142 -0.65 -18.01 -24.81
C ASP A 142 -0.38 -19.52 -24.80
N SER A 143 -1.24 -20.29 -24.11
CA SER A 143 -1.15 -21.76 -24.03
C SER A 143 -1.35 -22.47 -25.38
N ASN A 144 -2.02 -21.81 -26.34
CA ASN A 144 -2.17 -22.28 -27.72
C ASN A 144 -1.02 -21.79 -28.62
N GLN A 145 0.05 -21.27 -28.01
CA GLN A 145 1.20 -20.64 -28.65
C GLN A 145 0.88 -19.38 -29.45
N ALA A 146 -0.35 -18.84 -29.39
CA ALA A 146 -0.77 -17.63 -30.09
C ALA A 146 -0.01 -16.42 -29.57
N VAL A 147 0.58 -15.66 -30.49
CA VAL A 147 1.40 -14.48 -30.16
C VAL A 147 0.50 -13.26 -30.15
N SER A 148 0.43 -12.56 -29.02
CA SER A 148 -0.33 -11.32 -28.83
C SER A 148 0.55 -10.21 -28.26
N VAL A 149 0.19 -8.96 -28.54
CA VAL A 149 0.91 -7.78 -28.02
C VAL A 149 0.16 -7.26 -26.81
N ALA A 150 0.77 -7.37 -25.63
CA ALA A 150 0.15 -6.89 -24.39
C ALA A 150 0.07 -5.36 -24.38
N GLY A 151 -1.13 -4.83 -24.17
CA GLY A 151 -1.39 -3.39 -24.11
C GLY A 151 -1.56 -2.72 -25.48
N LEU A 152 -1.64 -3.47 -26.58
CA LEU A 152 -2.02 -2.94 -27.88
C LEU A 152 -3.50 -2.56 -27.89
N THR A 153 -3.82 -1.35 -28.33
CA THR A 153 -5.20 -0.88 -28.41
C THR A 153 -5.96 -1.57 -29.55
N SER A 154 -7.25 -1.78 -29.32
CA SER A 154 -8.17 -2.42 -30.25
C SER A 154 -9.37 -1.50 -30.43
N HIS A 155 -9.57 -1.04 -31.67
CA HIS A 155 -10.60 -0.08 -32.05
C HIS A 155 -11.68 -0.77 -32.88
N ARG A 156 -12.91 -0.27 -32.87
CA ARG A 156 -14.06 -0.83 -33.58
C ARG A 156 -14.54 0.14 -34.65
N PRO A 157 -13.88 0.16 -35.82
CA PRO A 157 -14.28 1.06 -36.90
C PRO A 157 -15.68 0.68 -37.41
N LYS A 158 -16.52 1.69 -37.67
CA LYS A 158 -17.89 1.51 -38.18
C LYS A 158 -17.95 1.38 -39.70
N ASP A 159 -17.03 2.04 -40.38
CA ASP A 159 -16.96 2.07 -41.83
C ASP A 159 -15.51 2.15 -42.33
N VAL A 160 -15.35 2.08 -43.66
CA VAL A 160 -14.06 2.15 -44.34
C VAL A 160 -13.36 3.49 -44.10
N GLN A 161 -14.12 4.59 -44.01
CA GLN A 161 -13.57 5.93 -43.84
C GLN A 161 -12.89 6.05 -42.48
N GLU A 162 -13.52 5.55 -41.41
CA GLU A 162 -12.94 5.54 -40.07
C GLU A 162 -11.65 4.73 -40.01
N VAL A 163 -11.58 3.61 -40.75
CA VAL A 163 -10.33 2.85 -40.90
C VAL A 163 -9.26 3.69 -41.56
N MET A 164 -9.57 4.34 -42.68
CA MET A 164 -8.59 5.19 -43.38
C MET A 164 -8.11 6.35 -42.53
N ASP A 165 -9.00 7.00 -41.77
CA ASP A 165 -8.65 8.07 -40.84
C ASP A 165 -7.73 7.57 -39.72
N MET A 166 -7.92 6.33 -39.24
CA MET A 166 -6.99 5.68 -38.30
C MET A 166 -5.62 5.41 -38.94
N ILE A 167 -5.57 4.95 -40.19
CA ILE A 167 -4.32 4.67 -40.91
C ILE A 167 -3.55 5.96 -41.21
N VAL A 168 -4.23 7.02 -41.64
CA VAL A 168 -3.62 8.34 -41.89
C VAL A 168 -2.99 8.87 -40.60
N ARG A 169 -3.76 8.91 -39.50
CA ARG A 169 -3.24 9.32 -38.18
C ARG A 169 -2.08 8.45 -37.71
N GLY A 170 -2.18 7.13 -37.90
CA GLY A 170 -1.10 6.22 -37.51
C GLY A 170 0.18 6.43 -38.32
N ASN A 171 0.05 6.75 -39.61
CA ASN A 171 1.19 7.10 -40.45
C ASN A 171 1.81 8.46 -40.08
N GLU A 172 1.01 9.43 -39.64
CA GLU A 172 1.52 10.69 -39.07
C GLU A 172 2.37 10.40 -37.82
N PHE A 173 1.88 9.58 -36.88
CA PHE A 173 2.64 9.20 -35.69
C PHE A 173 3.89 8.37 -36.01
N ARG A 174 3.84 7.52 -37.04
CA ARG A 174 4.99 6.78 -37.59
C ARG A 174 6.07 7.74 -38.14
N THR A 175 5.69 8.95 -38.55
CA THR A 175 6.61 9.93 -39.17
C THR A 175 7.29 10.84 -38.13
N VAL A 176 6.70 11.06 -36.95
CA VAL A 176 7.12 12.08 -35.96
C VAL A 176 8.19 11.60 -34.95
N SER A 177 8.88 10.47 -35.19
CA SER A 177 9.94 9.99 -34.29
C SER A 177 11.14 10.97 -34.23
N PRO A 178 11.79 11.20 -33.06
CA PRO A 178 12.67 12.37 -32.78
C PRO A 178 13.98 12.50 -33.56
N THR A 179 14.23 11.66 -34.57
CA THR A 179 15.49 11.65 -35.31
C THR A 179 15.31 12.36 -36.64
N GLU A 180 15.75 13.62 -36.69
CA GLU A 180 15.80 14.42 -37.91
C GLU A 180 16.50 13.68 -39.08
N ALA A 181 15.87 13.77 -40.26
CA ALA A 181 16.45 13.66 -41.60
C ALA A 181 16.38 12.33 -42.41
N ASN A 182 15.43 11.41 -42.22
CA ASN A 182 15.12 10.35 -43.23
C ASN A 182 13.64 9.94 -43.26
N ALA A 183 13.18 9.37 -44.38
CA ALA A 183 11.85 8.78 -44.52
C ALA A 183 11.68 7.56 -43.60
N THR A 184 11.12 7.78 -42.40
CA THR A 184 10.96 6.79 -41.32
C THR A 184 10.25 5.50 -41.77
N SER A 185 9.37 5.57 -42.79
CA SER A 185 8.67 4.42 -43.37
C SER A 185 9.60 3.34 -43.95
N SER A 186 10.80 3.71 -44.39
CA SER A 186 11.81 2.76 -44.91
C SER A 186 12.47 1.90 -43.82
N ARG A 187 12.34 2.30 -42.55
CA ARG A 187 13.13 1.81 -41.43
C ARG A 187 12.32 1.17 -40.31
N SER A 188 11.00 1.22 -40.37
CA SER A 188 10.11 0.53 -39.44
C SER A 188 9.16 -0.40 -40.18
N HIS A 189 8.78 -1.50 -39.53
CA HIS A 189 7.72 -2.39 -40.04
C HIS A 189 6.38 -1.88 -39.51
N ALA A 190 5.41 -1.67 -40.38
CA ALA A 190 4.04 -1.37 -39.96
C ALA A 190 3.17 -2.63 -40.11
N VAL A 191 2.40 -2.93 -39.07
CA VAL A 191 1.54 -4.11 -39.02
C VAL A 191 0.13 -3.66 -38.64
N LEU A 192 -0.78 -3.81 -39.59
CA LEU A 192 -2.21 -3.64 -39.39
C LEU A 192 -2.84 -5.01 -39.11
N GLN A 193 -3.53 -5.14 -37.99
CA GLN A 193 -4.25 -6.36 -37.63
C GLN A 193 -5.74 -6.05 -37.59
N ILE A 194 -6.50 -6.78 -38.41
CA ILE A 194 -7.95 -6.77 -38.43
C ILE A 194 -8.42 -8.10 -37.86
N ASN A 195 -9.09 -8.08 -36.71
CA ASN A 195 -9.72 -9.28 -36.16
C ASN A 195 -11.22 -9.26 -36.46
N VAL A 196 -11.69 -10.34 -37.07
CA VAL A 196 -13.08 -10.55 -37.45
C VAL A 196 -13.61 -11.69 -36.60
N ALA A 197 -14.60 -11.40 -35.75
CA ALA A 197 -15.34 -12.39 -35.00
C ALA A 197 -16.76 -12.51 -35.60
N GLN A 198 -17.18 -13.73 -35.93
CA GLN A 198 -18.51 -14.00 -36.48
C GLN A 198 -19.27 -15.01 -35.61
N LYS A 199 -20.57 -14.77 -35.48
CA LYS A 199 -21.53 -15.71 -34.91
C LYS A 199 -22.80 -15.73 -35.75
N ASP A 200 -23.47 -16.87 -35.81
CA ASP A 200 -24.76 -16.95 -36.50
C ASP A 200 -25.81 -16.15 -35.72
N ARG A 201 -26.72 -15.49 -36.42
CA ARG A 201 -27.67 -14.53 -35.81
C ARG A 201 -28.72 -15.20 -34.93
N ASN A 202 -29.05 -16.46 -35.24
CA ASN A 202 -29.99 -17.29 -34.49
C ASN A 202 -29.28 -18.29 -33.56
N ALA A 203 -27.96 -18.15 -33.40
CA ALA A 203 -27.16 -19.02 -32.55
C ALA A 203 -27.57 -18.92 -31.09
N ASP A 204 -27.77 -20.08 -30.44
CA ASP A 204 -27.88 -20.15 -28.98
C ASP A 204 -26.55 -19.68 -28.33
N VAL A 205 -26.57 -19.27 -27.06
CA VAL A 205 -25.41 -18.77 -26.31
C VAL A 205 -24.22 -19.75 -26.34
N ASN A 206 -24.50 -21.03 -26.59
CA ASN A 206 -23.56 -22.15 -26.58
C ASN A 206 -22.95 -22.49 -27.94
N GLU A 207 -23.33 -21.80 -29.02
CA GLU A 207 -22.86 -22.11 -30.36
C GLU A 207 -21.45 -21.57 -30.67
N PRO A 208 -20.71 -22.26 -31.55
CA PRO A 208 -19.34 -21.88 -31.90
C PRO A 208 -19.27 -20.52 -32.59
N HIS A 209 -18.37 -19.65 -32.10
CA HIS A 209 -18.01 -18.41 -32.78
C HIS A 209 -16.77 -18.64 -33.64
N THR A 210 -16.71 -18.08 -34.83
CA THR A 210 -15.47 -18.08 -35.64
C THR A 210 -14.69 -16.80 -35.41
N MET A 211 -13.37 -16.92 -35.31
CA MET A 211 -12.49 -15.77 -35.14
C MET A 211 -11.32 -15.86 -36.11
N ALA A 212 -11.10 -14.83 -36.91
CA ALA A 212 -9.96 -14.76 -37.82
C ALA A 212 -9.20 -13.45 -37.64
N THR A 213 -7.89 -13.52 -37.79
CA THR A 213 -7.02 -12.35 -37.87
C THR A 213 -6.51 -12.23 -39.30
N LEU A 214 -6.79 -11.09 -39.93
CA LEU A 214 -6.16 -10.63 -41.16
C LEU A 214 -5.05 -9.64 -40.81
N SER A 215 -3.81 -9.97 -41.15
CA SER A 215 -2.67 -9.07 -40.93
C SER A 215 -2.18 -8.50 -42.27
N ILE A 216 -2.11 -7.18 -42.40
CA ILE A 216 -1.54 -6.48 -43.55
C ILE A 216 -0.27 -5.75 -43.11
N ILE A 217 0.85 -6.05 -43.75
CA ILE A 217 2.17 -5.70 -43.24
C ILE A 217 3.01 -4.99 -44.31
N ASP A 218 3.53 -3.82 -43.97
CA ASP A 218 4.50 -3.06 -44.75
C ASP A 218 5.87 -3.20 -44.08
N LEU A 219 6.74 -4.04 -44.65
CA LEU A 219 8.06 -4.31 -44.08
C LEU A 219 9.04 -3.17 -44.38
N ALA A 220 10.05 -3.01 -43.52
CA ALA A 220 11.18 -2.15 -43.77
C ALA A 220 11.96 -2.55 -45.05
N GLY A 221 12.77 -1.63 -45.57
CA GLY A 221 13.61 -1.86 -46.74
C GLY A 221 14.56 -3.05 -46.58
N SER A 222 14.64 -3.91 -47.60
CA SER A 222 15.48 -5.12 -47.61
C SER A 222 16.94 -4.88 -48.01
N GLU A 223 17.31 -3.64 -48.34
CA GLU A 223 18.66 -3.28 -48.76
C GLU A 223 19.70 -3.46 -47.64
N ARG A 224 20.94 -3.78 -48.03
CA ARG A 224 22.00 -4.04 -47.05
C ARG A 224 22.44 -2.76 -46.34
N ALA A 225 22.70 -2.85 -45.02
CA ALA A 225 23.31 -1.76 -44.26
C ALA A 225 24.60 -1.23 -44.89
N SER A 226 25.41 -2.09 -45.54
CA SER A 226 26.64 -1.70 -46.23
C SER A 226 26.41 -0.81 -47.46
N ALA A 227 25.21 -0.84 -48.06
CA ALA A 227 24.82 0.05 -49.15
C ALA A 227 24.45 1.46 -48.63
N THR A 228 24.21 1.60 -47.32
CA THR A 228 23.87 2.88 -46.68
C THR A 228 25.12 3.53 -46.07
N LYS A 229 25.36 4.82 -46.35
CA LYS A 229 26.51 5.59 -45.80
C LYS A 229 26.27 6.06 -44.35
N ASN A 230 25.78 5.18 -43.47
CA ASN A 230 25.42 5.53 -42.09
C ASN A 230 26.64 5.44 -41.12
N ARG A 231 26.74 6.37 -40.15
CA ARG A 231 27.78 6.40 -39.09
C ARG A 231 27.14 6.56 -37.70
N GLY A 232 27.81 6.07 -36.64
CA GLY A 232 27.38 6.27 -35.25
C GLY A 232 26.11 5.50 -34.87
N GLU A 233 25.19 6.13 -34.11
CA GLU A 233 23.91 5.53 -33.69
C GLU A 233 23.05 5.03 -34.86
N ARG A 234 23.15 5.68 -36.03
CA ARG A 234 22.46 5.25 -37.26
C ARG A 234 22.96 3.90 -37.79
N LEU A 235 24.20 3.52 -37.48
CA LEU A 235 24.73 2.19 -37.83
C LEU A 235 24.12 1.10 -36.93
N LEU A 236 23.95 1.38 -35.63
CA LEU A 236 23.28 0.49 -34.67
C LEU A 236 21.80 0.33 -35.00
N GLU A 237 21.12 1.42 -35.34
CA GLU A 237 19.74 1.42 -35.84
C GLU A 237 19.61 0.57 -37.11
N GLY A 238 20.45 0.81 -38.12
CA GLY A 238 20.48 0.02 -39.35
C GLY A 238 20.77 -1.46 -39.10
N ALA A 239 21.62 -1.78 -38.12
CA ALA A 239 21.88 -3.16 -37.71
C ALA A 239 20.65 -3.83 -37.08
N ASN A 240 19.86 -3.12 -36.27
CA ASN A 240 18.64 -3.66 -35.67
C ASN A 240 17.48 -3.81 -36.68
N ILE A 241 17.37 -2.92 -37.66
CA ILE A 241 16.43 -3.08 -38.78
C ILE A 241 16.79 -4.34 -39.56
N ASN A 242 18.07 -4.47 -39.95
CA ASN A 242 18.55 -5.66 -40.65
C ASN A 242 18.46 -6.92 -39.79
N LYS A 243 18.56 -6.83 -38.46
CA LYS A 243 18.36 -7.98 -37.56
C LYS A 243 16.99 -8.61 -37.76
N SER A 244 15.93 -7.79 -37.84
CA SER A 244 14.56 -8.30 -38.03
C SER A 244 14.37 -9.00 -39.39
N LEU A 245 14.92 -8.43 -40.47
CA LEU A 245 14.85 -9.01 -41.81
C LEU A 245 15.78 -10.22 -41.99
N LEU A 246 16.96 -10.20 -41.36
CA LEU A 246 17.88 -11.34 -41.32
C LEU A 246 17.26 -12.51 -40.56
N ALA A 247 16.64 -12.24 -39.40
CA ALA A 247 15.89 -13.23 -38.66
C ALA A 247 14.75 -13.82 -39.50
N LEU A 248 14.03 -12.99 -40.25
CA LEU A 248 12.99 -13.44 -41.19
C LEU A 248 13.59 -14.38 -42.24
N GLY A 249 14.73 -14.01 -42.84
CA GLY A 249 15.45 -14.88 -43.77
C GLY A 249 15.92 -16.19 -43.16
N SER A 250 16.41 -16.19 -41.91
CA SER A 250 16.76 -17.41 -41.18
C SER A 250 15.54 -18.30 -40.93
N CYS A 251 14.39 -17.72 -40.58
CA CYS A 251 13.13 -18.46 -40.41
C CYS A 251 12.69 -19.11 -41.72
N ILE A 252 12.71 -18.37 -42.84
CA ILE A 252 12.35 -18.90 -44.16
C ILE A 252 13.28 -20.04 -44.57
N ASN A 253 14.60 -19.86 -44.47
CA ASN A 253 15.56 -20.92 -44.82
C ASN A 253 15.37 -22.18 -43.96
N ALA A 254 15.01 -22.02 -42.68
CA ALA A 254 14.73 -23.16 -41.79
C ALA A 254 13.40 -23.86 -42.14
N LEU A 255 12.38 -23.11 -42.57
CA LEU A 255 11.07 -23.65 -42.97
C LEU A 255 11.11 -24.35 -44.33
N CYS A 256 12.01 -23.93 -45.23
CA CYS A 256 12.13 -24.52 -46.57
C CYS A 256 12.89 -25.85 -46.62
N ASP A 257 13.67 -26.21 -45.59
CA ASP A 257 14.49 -27.44 -45.58
C ASP A 257 13.77 -28.57 -44.82
N PRO A 258 13.07 -29.50 -45.50
CA PRO A 258 12.28 -30.54 -44.83
C PRO A 258 13.15 -31.59 -44.14
N ARG A 259 14.45 -31.65 -44.48
CA ARG A 259 15.40 -32.64 -43.96
C ARG A 259 15.92 -32.23 -42.58
N LYS A 260 15.86 -30.93 -42.28
CA LYS A 260 16.20 -30.38 -40.97
C LYS A 260 14.92 -30.24 -40.16
N LYS A 261 14.63 -31.22 -39.28
CA LYS A 261 13.70 -31.04 -38.14
C LYS A 261 14.29 -30.06 -37.10
N ASN A 262 14.82 -28.94 -37.56
CA ASN A 262 15.53 -27.98 -36.73
C ASN A 262 14.55 -26.96 -36.15
N HIS A 263 14.87 -26.50 -34.95
CA HIS A 263 14.22 -25.37 -34.31
C HIS A 263 14.24 -24.14 -35.25
N VAL A 264 13.04 -23.63 -35.60
CA VAL A 264 12.90 -22.39 -36.37
C VAL A 264 13.12 -21.19 -35.43
N PRO A 265 14.08 -20.29 -35.72
CA PRO A 265 14.53 -19.27 -34.77
C PRO A 265 13.62 -18.03 -34.73
N TYR A 266 12.30 -18.23 -34.55
CA TYR A 266 11.33 -17.14 -34.48
C TYR A 266 11.65 -16.09 -33.40
N ARG A 267 12.36 -16.49 -32.33
CA ARG A 267 12.74 -15.62 -31.21
C ARG A 267 13.85 -14.62 -31.53
N ASN A 268 14.51 -14.71 -32.69
CA ASN A 268 15.64 -13.83 -33.03
C ASN A 268 15.23 -12.37 -33.27
N SER A 269 13.95 -12.09 -33.55
CA SER A 269 13.41 -10.73 -33.65
C SER A 269 11.96 -10.67 -33.19
N LYS A 270 11.49 -9.48 -32.75
CA LYS A 270 10.06 -9.29 -32.44
C LYS A 270 9.16 -9.48 -33.66
N LEU A 271 9.62 -9.08 -34.84
CA LEU A 271 8.91 -9.28 -36.11
C LEU A 271 8.65 -10.76 -36.39
N THR A 272 9.68 -11.61 -36.32
CA THR A 272 9.56 -13.05 -36.57
C THR A 272 8.73 -13.77 -35.51
N ARG A 273 8.70 -13.26 -34.27
CA ARG A 273 7.78 -13.76 -33.24
C ARG A 273 6.34 -13.42 -33.59
N LEU A 274 6.06 -12.19 -34.00
CA LEU A 274 4.72 -11.77 -34.44
C LEU A 274 4.25 -12.57 -35.67
N LEU A 275 5.15 -12.79 -36.63
CA LEU A 275 4.89 -13.52 -37.87
C LEU A 275 4.97 -15.05 -37.74
N LYS A 276 5.19 -15.59 -36.53
CA LYS A 276 5.35 -17.03 -36.30
C LYS A 276 4.18 -17.83 -36.90
N PHE A 277 2.95 -17.35 -36.71
CA PHE A 277 1.75 -17.98 -37.28
C PHE A 277 1.63 -17.78 -38.79
N SER A 278 2.00 -16.61 -39.30
CA SER A 278 1.92 -16.28 -40.72
C SER A 278 2.89 -17.10 -41.57
N LEU A 279 4.11 -17.39 -41.09
CA LEU A 279 5.13 -18.03 -41.92
C LEU A 279 5.03 -19.56 -41.93
N GLY A 280 4.82 -20.21 -40.79
CA GLY A 280 4.83 -21.68 -40.70
C GLY A 280 3.67 -22.27 -39.91
N GLY A 281 2.68 -21.44 -39.53
CA GLY A 281 1.58 -21.84 -38.67
C GLY A 281 0.23 -21.90 -39.38
N ASN A 282 -0.82 -21.69 -38.59
CA ASN A 282 -2.20 -21.61 -39.07
C ASN A 282 -2.50 -20.23 -39.68
N CYS A 283 -2.15 -20.03 -40.94
CA CYS A 283 -2.43 -18.82 -41.68
C CYS A 283 -2.35 -19.04 -43.20
N LYS A 284 -3.23 -18.40 -43.97
CA LYS A 284 -3.07 -18.23 -45.42
C LYS A 284 -2.23 -16.99 -45.69
N THR A 285 -1.07 -17.17 -46.31
CA THR A 285 -0.09 -16.09 -46.42
C THR A 285 0.21 -15.75 -47.88
N VAL A 286 0.15 -14.46 -48.19
CA VAL A 286 0.54 -13.90 -49.48
C VAL A 286 1.71 -12.96 -49.27
N MET A 287 2.78 -13.21 -50.01
CA MET A 287 3.98 -12.38 -50.03
C MET A 287 3.99 -11.56 -51.33
N ILE A 288 3.91 -10.24 -51.22
CA ILE A 288 3.98 -9.33 -52.37
C ILE A 288 5.40 -8.80 -52.47
N VAL A 289 6.05 -9.09 -53.59
CA VAL A 289 7.47 -8.82 -53.77
C VAL A 289 7.62 -7.64 -54.70
N CYS A 290 8.02 -6.50 -54.14
CA CYS A 290 8.19 -5.25 -54.87
C CYS A 290 9.65 -5.14 -55.33
N VAL A 291 9.88 -4.91 -56.62
CA VAL A 291 11.22 -4.85 -57.22
C VAL A 291 11.36 -3.61 -58.09
N SER A 292 12.60 -3.15 -58.28
CA SER A 292 12.89 -2.07 -59.23
C SER A 292 13.40 -2.64 -60.54
N PRO A 293 12.88 -2.19 -61.71
CA PRO A 293 13.41 -2.58 -63.01
C PRO A 293 14.74 -1.89 -63.36
N SER A 294 15.20 -0.94 -62.53
CA SER A 294 16.44 -0.19 -62.77
C SER A 294 17.68 -1.07 -62.59
N SER A 295 18.64 -0.95 -63.51
CA SER A 295 19.94 -1.60 -63.43
C SER A 295 20.74 -1.19 -62.20
N VAL A 296 20.51 0.02 -61.66
CA VAL A 296 21.15 0.53 -60.43
C VAL A 296 20.79 -0.34 -59.22
N HIS A 297 19.61 -0.95 -59.22
CA HIS A 297 19.09 -1.78 -58.14
C HIS A 297 19.20 -3.28 -58.42
N PHE A 298 19.96 -3.67 -59.46
CA PHE A 298 20.04 -5.06 -59.92
C PHE A 298 20.37 -6.06 -58.79
N ASP A 299 21.37 -5.77 -57.97
CA ASP A 299 21.79 -6.67 -56.89
C ASP A 299 20.69 -6.86 -55.84
N GLU A 300 19.96 -5.79 -55.49
CA GLU A 300 18.87 -5.84 -54.51
C GLU A 300 17.62 -6.52 -55.07
N THR A 301 17.29 -6.27 -56.35
CA THR A 301 16.24 -6.99 -57.07
C THR A 301 16.58 -8.49 -57.12
N GLN A 302 17.81 -8.86 -57.46
CA GLN A 302 18.23 -10.27 -57.49
C GLN A 302 18.14 -10.93 -56.11
N ASN A 303 18.57 -10.25 -55.04
CA ASN A 303 18.46 -10.77 -53.67
C ASN A 303 16.99 -10.96 -53.27
N THR A 304 16.15 -9.99 -53.60
CA THR A 304 14.71 -10.00 -53.33
C THR A 304 13.99 -11.15 -54.04
N LEU A 305 14.28 -11.37 -55.32
CA LEU A 305 13.70 -12.47 -56.09
C LEU A 305 14.16 -13.85 -55.59
N ARG A 306 15.44 -13.99 -55.22
CA ARG A 306 15.94 -15.23 -54.60
C ARG A 306 15.26 -15.53 -53.27
N TYR A 307 15.04 -14.48 -52.48
CA TYR A 307 14.36 -14.59 -51.19
C TYR A 307 12.92 -15.08 -51.38
N ALA A 308 12.16 -14.45 -52.28
CA ALA A 308 10.81 -14.83 -52.64
C ALA A 308 10.72 -16.27 -53.16
N ASN A 309 11.66 -16.67 -54.03
CA ASN A 309 11.70 -18.01 -54.58
C ASN A 309 11.92 -19.10 -53.51
N ARG A 310 12.63 -18.77 -52.41
CA ARG A 310 12.71 -19.67 -51.26
C ARG A 310 11.39 -19.71 -50.51
N ALA A 311 10.85 -18.54 -50.16
CA ALA A 311 9.60 -18.40 -49.41
C ALA A 311 8.42 -19.15 -50.05
N LYS A 312 8.37 -19.19 -51.39
CA LYS A 312 7.37 -19.96 -52.16
C LYS A 312 7.28 -21.44 -51.78
N ASN A 313 8.37 -22.05 -51.31
CA ASN A 313 8.40 -23.47 -50.96
C ASN A 313 7.93 -23.78 -49.53
N ILE A 314 7.56 -22.75 -48.75
CA ILE A 314 7.05 -22.94 -47.40
C ILE A 314 5.62 -23.47 -47.45
N GLN A 315 5.34 -24.53 -46.70
CA GLN A 315 4.01 -25.11 -46.59
C GLN A 315 3.39 -24.75 -45.23
N THR A 316 2.23 -24.10 -45.27
CA THR A 316 1.45 -23.73 -44.07
C THR A 316 0.30 -24.70 -43.86
N LYS A 317 0.04 -25.10 -42.61
CA LYS A 317 -1.13 -25.92 -42.25
C LYS A 317 -2.27 -25.02 -41.79
N VAL A 318 -3.25 -24.82 -42.66
CA VAL A 318 -4.39 -23.93 -42.41
C VAL A 318 -5.54 -24.71 -41.75
N THR A 319 -6.03 -24.20 -40.62
CA THR A 319 -7.15 -24.77 -39.84
C THR A 319 -8.15 -23.67 -39.48
N ARG A 320 -9.44 -24.00 -39.53
CA ARG A 320 -10.51 -23.06 -39.18
C ARG A 320 -10.49 -22.79 -37.69
N ASN A 321 -10.48 -21.52 -37.30
CA ASN A 321 -10.52 -21.12 -35.90
C ASN A 321 -11.97 -21.07 -35.44
N VAL A 322 -12.31 -22.00 -34.57
CA VAL A 322 -13.63 -22.10 -33.95
C VAL A 322 -13.46 -21.97 -32.44
N PHE A 323 -14.09 -20.96 -31.86
CA PHE A 323 -14.10 -20.69 -30.44
C PHE A 323 -15.42 -21.19 -29.86
N ASN A 324 -15.35 -22.22 -29.03
CA ASN A 324 -16.52 -22.76 -28.34
C ASN A 324 -16.52 -22.29 -26.89
N VAL A 325 -17.55 -21.54 -26.49
CA VAL A 325 -17.72 -20.94 -25.16
C VAL A 325 -17.61 -21.98 -24.04
N ASN A 326 -18.02 -23.24 -24.30
CA ASN A 326 -18.01 -24.32 -23.31
C ASN A 326 -16.62 -24.80 -22.88
N ARG A 327 -15.56 -24.61 -23.67
CA ARG A 327 -14.21 -25.02 -23.24
C ARG A 327 -13.77 -24.22 -22.01
N HIS A 328 -14.25 -22.98 -21.91
CA HIS A 328 -13.91 -22.10 -20.80
C HIS A 328 -14.67 -22.45 -19.50
N VAL A 329 -15.88 -23.01 -19.55
CA VAL A 329 -16.62 -23.35 -18.32
C VAL A 329 -15.90 -24.45 -17.53
N LYS A 330 -15.37 -25.48 -18.20
CA LYS A 330 -14.55 -26.51 -17.53
C LYS A 330 -13.23 -25.94 -16.99
N ASP A 331 -12.56 -25.08 -17.75
CA ASP A 331 -11.33 -24.42 -17.30
C ASP A 331 -11.61 -23.43 -16.15
N PHE A 332 -12.78 -22.80 -16.12
CA PHE A 332 -13.25 -21.99 -15.00
C PHE A 332 -13.55 -22.85 -13.78
N LEU A 333 -14.14 -24.04 -13.94
CA LEU A 333 -14.35 -24.97 -12.82
C LEU A 333 -13.02 -25.43 -12.21
N VAL A 334 -12.01 -25.73 -13.03
CA VAL A 334 -10.65 -26.06 -12.56
C VAL A 334 -10.02 -24.86 -11.84
N LYS A 335 -10.12 -23.65 -12.42
CA LYS A 335 -9.61 -22.44 -11.76
C LYS A 335 -10.35 -22.09 -10.49
N ILE A 336 -11.65 -22.34 -10.41
CA ILE A 336 -12.45 -22.17 -9.20
C ILE A 336 -11.97 -23.15 -8.13
N ASP A 337 -11.70 -24.40 -8.49
CA ASP A 337 -11.17 -25.41 -7.56
C ASP A 337 -9.76 -25.06 -7.07
N GLU A 338 -8.86 -24.64 -7.97
CA GLU A 338 -7.52 -24.14 -7.63
C GLU A 338 -7.58 -22.90 -6.73
N GLN A 339 -8.47 -21.94 -7.03
CA GLN A 339 -8.66 -20.75 -6.20
C GLN A 339 -9.28 -21.09 -4.85
N MET A 340 -10.22 -22.04 -4.79
CA MET A 340 -10.81 -22.52 -3.54
C MET A 340 -9.78 -23.23 -2.67
N ALA A 341 -8.91 -24.05 -3.26
CA ALA A 341 -7.78 -24.68 -2.57
C ALA A 341 -6.83 -23.64 -2.00
N LEU A 342 -6.46 -22.63 -2.79
CA LEU A 342 -5.60 -21.53 -2.36
C LEU A 342 -6.25 -20.69 -1.25
N ILE A 343 -7.55 -20.39 -1.35
CA ILE A 343 -8.31 -19.68 -0.31
C ILE A 343 -8.31 -20.48 0.99
N ASN A 344 -8.49 -21.80 0.92
CA ASN A 344 -8.47 -22.65 2.12
C ASN A 344 -7.09 -22.70 2.76
N GLU A 345 -6.02 -22.77 1.96
CA GLU A 345 -4.65 -22.71 2.45
C GLU A 345 -4.34 -21.36 3.12
N LEU A 346 -4.69 -20.25 2.47
CA LEU A 346 -4.49 -18.91 3.01
C LEU A 346 -5.32 -18.67 4.29
N LYS A 347 -6.55 -19.19 4.36
CA LYS A 347 -7.37 -19.14 5.58
C LYS A 347 -6.75 -19.94 6.72
N ALA A 348 -6.12 -21.10 6.44
CA ALA A 348 -5.41 -21.88 7.44
C ALA A 348 -4.18 -21.11 7.97
N GLN A 349 -3.37 -20.53 7.07
CA GLN A 349 -2.23 -19.71 7.44
C GLN A 349 -2.65 -18.47 8.25
N GLN A 350 -3.76 -17.82 7.88
CA GLN A 350 -4.32 -16.71 8.64
C GLN A 350 -4.74 -17.14 10.05
N LYS A 351 -5.43 -18.27 10.19
CA LYS A 351 -5.85 -18.82 11.49
C LYS A 351 -4.64 -19.13 12.39
N ASP A 352 -3.57 -19.70 11.84
CA ASP A 352 -2.34 -20.01 12.58
C ASP A 352 -1.61 -18.72 13.00
N ALA A 353 -1.55 -17.72 12.12
CA ALA A 353 -0.97 -16.41 12.41
C ALA A 353 -1.77 -15.65 13.49
N GLU A 354 -3.11 -15.72 13.44
CA GLU A 354 -4.01 -15.16 14.44
C GLU A 354 -3.81 -15.84 15.80
N GLN A 355 -3.71 -17.17 15.85
CA GLN A 355 -3.42 -17.91 17.08
C GLN A 355 -2.06 -17.53 17.68
N ALA A 356 -1.02 -17.43 16.85
CA ALA A 356 0.31 -17.03 17.30
C ALA A 356 0.34 -15.57 17.80
N SER A 357 -0.37 -14.67 17.12
CA SER A 357 -0.52 -13.27 17.53
C SER A 357 -1.28 -13.15 18.85
N PHE A 358 -2.39 -13.88 18.99
CA PHE A 358 -3.21 -13.89 20.20
C PHE A 358 -2.46 -14.49 21.40
N ALA A 359 -1.66 -15.54 21.18
CA ALA A 359 -0.80 -16.10 22.22
C ALA A 359 0.29 -15.11 22.68
N LYS A 360 0.89 -14.34 21.76
CA LYS A 360 1.84 -13.28 22.10
C LYS A 360 1.17 -12.14 22.88
N PHE A 361 -0.02 -11.70 22.44
CA PHE A 361 -0.79 -10.66 23.12
C PHE A 361 -1.16 -11.08 24.55
N ARG A 362 -1.68 -12.30 24.74
CA ARG A 362 -2.01 -12.85 26.06
C ARG A 362 -0.78 -12.89 26.97
N LYS A 363 0.37 -13.39 26.47
CA LYS A 363 1.62 -13.43 27.25
C LYS A 363 2.12 -12.03 27.65
N GLN A 364 1.93 -11.02 26.80
CA GLN A 364 2.28 -9.64 27.11
C GLN A 364 1.34 -9.05 28.17
N GLN A 365 0.05 -9.35 28.09
CA GLN A 365 -0.94 -8.93 29.08
C GLN A 365 -0.68 -9.58 30.45
N ASP A 366 -0.47 -10.91 30.50
CA ASP A 366 -0.15 -11.63 31.74
C ASP A 366 1.12 -11.07 32.41
N ARG A 367 2.13 -10.68 31.61
CA ARG A 367 3.35 -10.05 32.11
C ARG A 367 3.09 -8.67 32.71
N ARG A 368 2.23 -7.85 32.10
CA ARG A 368 1.85 -6.52 32.62
C ARG A 368 1.07 -6.66 33.93
N ASP A 369 0.12 -7.59 33.99
CA ASP A 369 -0.66 -7.87 35.20
C ASP A 369 0.22 -8.34 36.36
N ALA A 370 1.22 -9.19 36.09
CA ALA A 370 2.17 -9.65 37.10
C ALA A 370 2.98 -8.48 37.69
N ILE A 371 3.51 -7.59 36.85
CA ILE A 371 4.28 -6.41 37.27
C ILE A 371 3.39 -5.44 38.08
N ALA A 372 2.14 -5.22 37.65
CA ALA A 372 1.21 -4.37 38.38
C ALA A 372 0.89 -4.92 39.77
N ARG A 373 0.70 -6.25 39.91
CA ARG A 373 0.51 -6.89 41.23
C ARG A 373 1.72 -6.74 42.14
N GLU A 374 2.93 -6.91 41.60
CA GLU A 374 4.16 -6.66 42.35
C GLU A 374 4.28 -5.19 42.79
N GLY A 375 3.87 -4.25 41.94
CA GLY A 375 3.79 -2.84 42.25
C GLY A 375 2.86 -2.52 43.41
N ILE A 376 1.64 -3.09 43.42
CA ILE A 376 0.69 -2.96 44.53
C ILE A 376 1.29 -3.50 45.83
N GLN A 377 1.92 -4.67 45.78
CA GLN A 377 2.55 -5.26 46.95
C GLN A 377 3.66 -4.37 47.52
N ARG A 378 4.47 -3.76 46.65
CA ARG A 378 5.52 -2.80 47.04
C ARG A 378 4.94 -1.57 47.73
N ILE A 379 3.84 -1.02 47.22
CA ILE A 379 3.13 0.12 47.81
C ILE A 379 2.62 -0.24 49.21
N ARG A 380 2.03 -1.43 49.39
CA ARG A 380 1.54 -1.90 50.70
C ARG A 380 2.66 -2.09 51.70
N VAL A 381 3.78 -2.67 51.29
CA VAL A 381 4.96 -2.80 52.16
C VAL A 381 5.51 -1.43 52.57
N ALA A 382 5.53 -0.45 51.65
CA ALA A 382 5.91 0.92 52.00
C ALA A 382 4.93 1.57 53.00
N TYR A 383 3.63 1.31 52.86
CA TYR A 383 2.62 1.73 53.83
C TYR A 383 2.90 1.14 55.22
N ASP A 384 3.14 -0.15 55.31
CA ASP A 384 3.40 -0.84 56.58
C ASP A 384 4.69 -0.35 57.24
N ASN A 385 5.75 -0.15 56.46
CA ASN A 385 7.03 0.38 56.96
C ASN A 385 6.89 1.81 57.50
N SER A 386 5.96 2.61 56.97
CA SER A 386 5.66 3.98 57.46
C SER A 386 4.79 4.02 58.73
N ALA A 387 4.41 2.86 59.31
CA ALA A 387 3.52 2.80 60.46
C ALA A 387 4.03 3.60 61.67
N GLY A 388 5.35 3.63 61.91
CA GLY A 388 5.96 4.40 62.99
C GLY A 388 5.73 5.91 62.84
N GLU A 389 6.00 6.45 61.65
CA GLU A 389 5.79 7.87 61.35
C GLU A 389 4.31 8.26 61.41
N ARG A 390 3.43 7.37 60.91
CA ARG A 390 1.97 7.54 61.00
C ARG A 390 1.47 7.59 62.44
N GLN A 391 1.96 6.69 63.29
CA GLN A 391 1.62 6.67 64.71
C GLN A 391 2.13 7.93 65.43
N GLU A 392 3.34 8.40 65.09
CA GLU A 392 3.87 9.65 65.66
C GLU A 392 3.02 10.85 65.24
N LYS A 393 2.61 10.93 63.96
CA LYS A 393 1.69 11.96 63.46
C LYS A 393 0.37 11.93 64.24
N LEU A 394 -0.24 10.76 64.44
CA LEU A 394 -1.47 10.60 65.23
C LEU A 394 -1.30 11.08 66.68
N ASN A 395 -0.20 10.70 67.33
CA ASN A 395 0.10 11.13 68.69
C ASN A 395 0.27 12.65 68.78
N ASN A 396 0.91 13.27 67.78
CA ASN A 396 1.05 14.73 67.69
C ASN A 396 -0.30 15.42 67.45
N MET A 397 -1.21 14.84 66.65
CA MET A 397 -2.57 15.35 66.49
C MET A 397 -3.37 15.31 67.81
N LYS A 398 -3.25 14.22 68.58
CA LYS A 398 -3.88 14.11 69.92
C LYS A 398 -3.32 15.15 70.90
N LYS A 399 -2.00 15.39 70.87
CA LYS A 399 -1.36 16.46 71.67
C LYS A 399 -1.85 17.85 71.27
N LEU A 400 -1.97 18.12 69.96
CA LEU A 400 -2.51 19.38 69.46
C LEU A 400 -3.93 19.61 69.98
N ARG A 401 -4.82 18.61 69.90
CA ARG A 401 -6.17 18.71 70.47
C ARG A 401 -6.17 18.96 71.97
N SER A 402 -5.29 18.31 72.72
CA SER A 402 -5.14 18.56 74.16
C SER A 402 -4.77 20.02 74.47
N PHE A 403 -3.87 20.62 73.67
CA PHE A 403 -3.54 22.05 73.79
C PHE A 403 -4.73 22.93 73.43
N GLU A 404 -5.41 22.67 72.31
CA GLU A 404 -6.59 23.44 71.88
C GLU A 404 -7.71 23.43 72.92
N ARG A 405 -7.95 22.27 73.54
CA ARG A 405 -8.94 22.16 74.63
C ARG A 405 -8.55 22.98 75.85
N ARG A 406 -7.29 22.89 76.30
CA ARG A 406 -6.80 23.67 77.46
C ARG A 406 -6.85 25.18 77.18
N ILE A 407 -6.51 25.59 75.96
CA ILE A 407 -6.64 26.98 75.50
C ILE A 407 -8.11 27.41 75.57
N GLY A 408 -9.04 26.60 75.04
CA GLY A 408 -10.48 26.89 75.06
C GLY A 408 -11.03 27.05 76.48
N LEU A 409 -10.62 26.19 77.40
CA LEU A 409 -10.98 26.31 78.82
C LEU A 409 -10.44 27.59 79.47
N LEU A 410 -9.13 27.83 79.36
CA LEU A 410 -8.52 29.00 80.00
C LEU A 410 -9.08 30.30 79.41
N SER A 411 -9.33 30.32 78.10
CA SER A 411 -9.98 31.46 77.44
C SER A 411 -11.40 31.66 77.96
N SER A 412 -12.18 30.58 78.14
CA SER A 412 -13.54 30.65 78.67
C SER A 412 -13.56 31.08 80.14
N TRP A 413 -12.61 30.58 80.95
CA TRP A 413 -12.45 30.95 82.35
C TRP A 413 -12.05 32.42 82.49
N LEU A 414 -11.06 32.88 81.70
CA LEU A 414 -10.65 34.29 81.68
C LEU A 414 -11.80 35.21 81.26
N ALA A 415 -12.53 34.85 80.20
CA ALA A 415 -13.71 35.62 79.76
C ALA A 415 -14.81 35.68 80.85
N SER A 416 -15.02 34.58 81.58
CA SER A 416 -15.98 34.54 82.69
C SER A 416 -15.52 35.40 83.88
N PHE A 417 -14.23 35.37 84.18
CA PHE A 417 -13.62 36.22 85.21
C PHE A 417 -13.76 37.70 84.86
N ASP A 418 -13.41 38.08 83.63
CA ASP A 418 -13.48 39.45 83.12
C ASP A 418 -14.91 39.97 83.16
N ALA A 419 -15.88 39.16 82.73
CA ALA A 419 -17.30 39.51 82.80
C ALA A 419 -17.81 39.77 84.23
N ILE A 420 -17.31 39.03 85.23
CA ILE A 420 -17.66 39.25 86.64
C ILE A 420 -17.03 40.55 87.16
N CYS A 421 -15.80 40.86 86.75
CA CYS A 421 -15.13 42.11 87.11
C CYS A 421 -15.88 43.31 86.54
N ASP A 422 -16.24 43.26 85.26
CA ASP A 422 -17.02 44.30 84.58
C ASP A 422 -18.38 44.53 85.26
N ALA A 423 -19.05 43.46 85.71
CA ALA A 423 -20.34 43.55 86.40
C ALA A 423 -20.24 44.17 87.81
N ARG A 424 -19.08 44.06 88.48
CA ARG A 424 -18.86 44.56 89.85
C ARG A 424 -18.28 45.98 89.90
N GLY A 425 -17.85 46.54 88.76
CA GLY A 425 -17.49 47.95 88.61
C GLY A 425 -16.13 48.37 89.18
N ASP A 426 -15.32 47.44 89.72
CA ASP A 426 -13.93 47.71 90.12
C ASP A 426 -13.11 46.41 90.24
N GLU A 427 -11.91 46.36 89.65
CA GLU A 427 -10.97 45.23 89.78
C GLU A 427 -10.46 45.09 91.22
N ASP A 428 -10.42 46.20 91.98
CA ASP A 428 -9.95 46.26 93.37
C ASP A 428 -10.89 45.58 94.38
N MET A 429 -12.10 45.18 93.96
CA MET A 429 -13.04 44.40 94.79
C MET A 429 -12.89 42.88 94.65
N MET A 430 -12.05 42.39 93.72
CA MET A 430 -11.79 40.96 93.58
C MET A 430 -10.76 40.47 94.61
N PRO A 431 -10.97 39.27 95.21
CA PRO A 431 -9.98 38.66 96.09
C PRO A 431 -8.59 38.61 95.44
N SER A 432 -7.56 39.09 96.15
CA SER A 432 -6.20 39.21 95.61
C SER A 432 -5.60 37.90 95.10
N ASN A 433 -6.02 36.77 95.67
CA ASN A 433 -5.66 35.43 95.22
C ASN A 433 -6.26 35.09 93.85
N LEU A 434 -7.51 35.48 93.57
CA LEU A 434 -8.15 35.26 92.28
C LEU A 434 -7.53 36.14 91.17
N VAL A 435 -7.13 37.37 91.49
CA VAL A 435 -6.38 38.24 90.57
C VAL A 435 -5.01 37.63 90.23
N SER A 436 -4.33 37.04 91.21
CA SER A 436 -3.08 36.30 91.00
C SER A 436 -3.27 35.04 90.13
N ILE A 437 -4.36 34.30 90.35
CA ILE A 437 -4.74 33.14 89.52
C ILE A 437 -5.02 33.60 88.08
N ARG A 438 -5.72 34.72 87.86
CA ARG A 438 -5.95 35.29 86.52
C ARG A 438 -4.64 35.57 85.78
N LYS A 439 -3.70 36.27 86.42
CA LYS A 439 -2.39 36.57 85.82
C LYS A 439 -1.62 35.30 85.45
N THR A 440 -1.69 34.28 86.32
CA THR A 440 -1.07 32.98 86.07
C THR A 440 -1.75 32.26 84.89
N ALA A 441 -3.08 32.27 84.84
CA ALA A 441 -3.87 31.67 83.76
C ALA A 441 -3.59 32.34 82.39
N SER A 442 -3.47 33.67 82.33
CA SER A 442 -3.09 34.38 81.10
C SER A 442 -1.66 34.03 80.64
N GLY A 443 -0.72 33.85 81.57
CA GLY A 443 0.64 33.39 81.25
C GLY A 443 0.63 31.97 80.65
N ILE A 444 -0.08 31.04 81.31
CA ILE A 444 -0.24 29.66 80.82
C ILE A 444 -0.93 29.63 79.45
N LEU A 445 -1.95 30.47 79.23
CA LEU A 445 -2.63 30.58 77.94
C LEU A 445 -1.65 30.94 76.82
N SER A 446 -0.80 31.95 77.03
CA SER A 446 0.21 32.34 76.05
C SER A 446 1.20 31.20 75.76
N GLU A 447 1.69 30.48 76.78
CA GLU A 447 2.59 29.33 76.59
C GLU A 447 1.92 28.19 75.81
N LEU A 448 0.63 27.94 76.07
CA LEU A 448 -0.15 26.93 75.35
C LEU A 448 -0.37 27.34 73.89
N GLU A 449 -0.62 28.63 73.60
CA GLU A 449 -0.74 29.12 72.23
C GLU A 449 0.58 28.96 71.45
N HIS A 450 1.72 29.25 72.07
CA HIS A 450 3.04 29.00 71.46
C HIS A 450 3.23 27.50 71.19
N SER A 451 2.87 26.65 72.16
CA SER A 451 2.94 25.20 72.03
C SER A 451 2.04 24.66 70.92
N ARG A 452 0.83 25.24 70.76
CA ARG A 452 -0.10 24.94 69.67
C ARG A 452 0.53 25.25 68.31
N HIS A 453 1.08 26.45 68.15
CA HIS A 453 1.75 26.86 66.90
C HIS A 453 2.93 25.95 66.57
N HIS A 454 3.74 25.59 67.57
CA HIS A 454 4.85 24.65 67.39
C HIS A 454 4.36 23.27 66.91
N MET A 455 3.27 22.77 67.50
CA MET A 455 2.68 21.48 67.10
C MET A 455 2.10 21.50 65.69
N ILE A 456 1.44 22.59 65.27
CA ILE A 456 0.93 22.76 63.90
C ILE A 456 2.09 22.70 62.90
N GLN A 457 3.15 23.50 63.13
CA GLN A 457 4.34 23.46 62.27
C GLN A 457 5.01 22.09 62.25
N LYS A 458 5.00 21.37 63.38
CA LYS A 458 5.54 20.02 63.44
C LYS A 458 4.71 19.06 62.59
N LEU A 459 3.38 19.16 62.63
CA LEU A 459 2.46 18.33 61.83
C LEU A 459 2.57 18.58 60.32
N ASP A 460 2.80 19.83 59.89
CA ASP A 460 3.00 20.17 58.48
C ASP A 460 4.28 19.56 57.89
N LYS A 461 5.29 19.29 58.74
CA LYS A 461 6.56 18.68 58.34
C LYS A 461 6.52 17.15 58.26
N PHE A 462 5.48 16.49 58.74
CA PHE A 462 5.37 15.02 58.67
C PHE A 462 5.06 14.56 57.25
N ASN A 463 6.03 13.93 56.60
CA ASN A 463 5.91 13.44 55.22
C ASN A 463 6.07 11.92 55.11
N TRP A 464 5.24 11.19 55.86
CA TRP A 464 5.13 9.73 55.78
C TRP A 464 4.68 9.24 54.38
N GLU A 465 4.01 10.11 53.63
CA GLU A 465 3.51 9.84 52.27
C GLU A 465 4.64 9.65 51.25
N ARG A 466 5.81 10.23 51.49
CA ARG A 466 6.98 10.13 50.60
C ARG A 466 7.37 8.69 50.29
N ALA A 467 7.24 7.77 51.26
CA ALA A 467 7.54 6.36 51.07
C ALA A 467 6.59 5.71 50.04
N LEU A 468 5.31 6.07 50.08
CA LEU A 468 4.30 5.60 49.11
C LEU A 468 4.55 6.18 47.72
N ASP A 469 4.83 7.48 47.64
CA ASP A 469 5.06 8.16 46.36
C ASP A 469 6.32 7.62 45.66
N THR A 470 7.36 7.29 46.43
CA THR A 470 8.58 6.65 45.90
C THR A 470 8.28 5.24 45.40
N ALA A 471 7.51 4.45 46.15
CA ALA A 471 7.12 3.09 45.75
C ALA A 471 6.22 3.09 44.51
N LEU A 472 5.33 4.07 44.38
CA LEU A 472 4.49 4.30 43.21
C LEU A 472 5.34 4.62 41.99
N HIS A 473 6.24 5.59 42.10
CA HIS A 473 7.09 6.02 40.98
C HIS A 473 7.94 4.86 40.45
N HIS A 474 8.56 4.10 41.35
CA HIS A 474 9.34 2.92 40.98
C HIS A 474 8.48 1.83 40.32
N SER A 475 7.23 1.66 40.76
CA SER A 475 6.32 0.66 40.19
C SER A 475 5.80 1.06 38.81
N ILE A 476 5.58 2.35 38.56
CA ILE A 476 5.23 2.88 37.24
C ILE A 476 6.39 2.70 36.26
N GLN A 477 7.64 2.99 36.68
CA GLN A 477 8.82 2.82 35.81
C GLN A 477 9.07 1.37 35.36
N GLN A 478 8.57 0.38 36.10
CA GLN A 478 8.73 -1.04 35.76
C GLN A 478 7.71 -1.53 34.72
N LEU A 479 6.67 -0.76 34.40
CA LEU A 479 5.66 -1.14 33.42
C LEU A 479 6.21 -1.03 31.98
N PRO A 480 6.01 -2.04 31.12
CA PRO A 480 6.55 -2.04 29.76
C PRO A 480 5.68 -1.23 28.77
N GLY A 481 6.19 -0.09 28.29
CA GLY A 481 5.63 0.69 27.16
C GLY A 481 6.15 2.15 27.12
N ASP A 482 6.41 2.69 25.93
CA ASP A 482 6.88 4.08 25.71
C ASP A 482 5.79 5.15 25.94
N ASP A 483 4.51 4.76 25.92
CA ASP A 483 3.38 5.65 26.19
C ASP A 483 2.86 5.46 27.61
N ALA A 484 3.58 6.02 28.58
CA ALA A 484 3.25 5.98 30.01
C ALA A 484 1.96 6.73 30.40
N ALA A 485 1.26 7.33 29.43
CA ALA A 485 0.19 8.29 29.69
C ALA A 485 -1.23 7.69 29.76
N ASP A 486 -1.48 6.47 29.27
CA ASP A 486 -2.86 5.97 29.13
C ASP A 486 -3.03 4.45 29.38
N CYS A 487 -2.34 3.91 30.39
CA CYS A 487 -2.43 2.49 30.78
C CYS A 487 -3.26 2.35 32.08
N GLY A 488 -4.31 1.53 32.07
CA GLY A 488 -5.21 1.33 33.23
C GLY A 488 -4.49 0.85 34.50
N GLU A 489 -3.33 0.23 34.35
CA GLU A 489 -2.45 -0.25 35.42
C GLU A 489 -1.82 0.91 36.20
N VAL A 490 -1.43 2.00 35.53
CA VAL A 490 -0.92 3.22 36.19
C VAL A 490 -2.02 3.86 37.04
N ALA A 491 -3.24 3.91 36.51
CA ALA A 491 -4.42 4.38 37.24
C ALA A 491 -4.72 3.51 38.46
N ASN A 492 -4.59 2.18 38.34
CA ASN A 492 -4.79 1.26 39.46
C ASN A 492 -3.73 1.43 40.55
N LEU A 493 -2.45 1.56 40.20
CA LEU A 493 -1.38 1.81 41.16
C LEU A 493 -1.55 3.15 41.88
N SER A 494 -1.92 4.20 41.14
CA SER A 494 -2.17 5.53 41.71
C SER A 494 -3.38 5.52 42.65
N ARG A 495 -4.46 4.84 42.25
CA ARG A 495 -5.66 4.68 43.09
C ARG A 495 -5.36 3.95 44.39
N GLU A 496 -4.51 2.91 44.38
CA GLU A 496 -4.12 2.20 45.61
C GLU A 496 -3.45 3.15 46.62
N VAL A 497 -2.53 4.01 46.15
CA VAL A 497 -1.87 5.02 47.01
C VAL A 497 -2.88 6.00 47.58
N GLU A 498 -3.77 6.55 46.75
CA GLU A 498 -4.80 7.49 47.19
C GLU A 498 -5.74 6.87 48.24
N VAL A 499 -6.15 5.61 48.04
CA VAL A 499 -6.98 4.88 49.00
C VAL A 499 -6.28 4.71 50.34
N LEU A 500 -4.99 4.35 50.35
CA LEU A 500 -4.23 4.21 51.59
C LEU A 500 -4.05 5.54 52.32
N LYS A 501 -3.74 6.62 51.60
CA LYS A 501 -3.66 7.99 52.15
C LYS A 501 -4.99 8.42 52.75
N ALA A 502 -6.08 8.25 52.01
CA ALA A 502 -7.43 8.60 52.45
C ALA A 502 -7.89 7.76 53.65
N SER A 503 -7.61 6.45 53.67
CA SER A 503 -8.01 5.58 54.80
C SER A 503 -7.31 6.01 56.09
N PHE A 504 -6.00 6.25 56.04
CA PHE A 504 -5.27 6.76 57.21
C PHE A 504 -5.78 8.13 57.65
N GLY A 505 -6.02 9.05 56.71
CA GLY A 505 -6.59 10.36 57.03
C GLY A 505 -7.90 10.22 57.80
N ARG A 506 -8.83 9.41 57.30
CA ARG A 506 -10.12 9.15 57.96
C ARG A 506 -9.96 8.49 59.34
N GLU A 507 -9.13 7.45 59.45
CA GLU A 507 -8.89 6.73 60.70
C GLU A 507 -8.26 7.64 61.76
N SER A 508 -7.24 8.41 61.38
CA SER A 508 -6.57 9.34 62.30
C SER A 508 -7.50 10.44 62.81
N TYR A 509 -8.35 11.02 61.96
CA TYR A 509 -9.35 11.99 62.41
C TYR A 509 -10.38 11.38 63.37
N ARG A 510 -10.85 10.15 63.09
CA ARG A 510 -11.76 9.45 63.99
C ARG A 510 -11.13 9.20 65.35
N ASP A 511 -9.90 8.68 65.37
CA ASP A 511 -9.18 8.37 66.61
C ASP A 511 -8.89 9.62 67.46
N VAL A 512 -8.67 10.77 66.81
CA VAL A 512 -8.50 12.06 67.49
C VAL A 512 -9.83 12.55 68.07
N LEU A 513 -10.93 12.38 67.33
CA LEU A 513 -12.27 12.76 67.79
C LEU A 513 -12.77 11.90 68.96
N ASP A 514 -12.50 10.59 68.93
CA ASP A 514 -12.82 9.70 70.05
C ASP A 514 -11.98 10.01 71.29
N PHE A 515 -10.70 10.35 71.09
CA PHE A 515 -9.85 10.87 72.16
C PHE A 515 -10.42 12.16 72.77
N ASP A 516 -10.95 13.06 71.95
CA ASP A 516 -11.48 14.34 72.43
C ASP A 516 -12.76 14.15 73.26
N LYS A 517 -13.71 13.34 72.78
CA LYS A 517 -14.96 13.02 73.50
C LYS A 517 -14.73 12.50 74.92
N THR A 518 -13.77 11.59 75.08
CA THR A 518 -13.48 11.00 76.39
C THR A 518 -12.92 12.03 77.38
N ALA A 519 -12.09 12.95 76.88
CA ALA A 519 -11.48 13.97 77.72
C ALA A 519 -12.45 15.09 78.13
N ASP A 520 -13.36 15.51 77.24
CA ASP A 520 -14.40 16.50 77.55
C ASP A 520 -15.34 16.00 78.65
N ALA A 521 -15.75 14.73 78.58
CA ALA A 521 -16.61 14.12 79.59
C ALA A 521 -15.97 14.15 80.99
N SER A 522 -14.68 13.76 81.10
CA SER A 522 -13.95 13.79 82.37
C SER A 522 -13.84 15.19 82.95
N MET A 523 -13.65 16.19 82.09
CA MET A 523 -13.48 17.58 82.49
C MET A 523 -14.78 18.22 82.97
N VAL A 524 -15.87 18.04 82.21
CA VAL A 524 -17.21 18.48 82.63
C VAL A 524 -17.60 17.82 83.94
N GLN A 525 -17.26 16.55 84.14
CA GLN A 525 -17.48 15.86 85.40
C GLN A 525 -16.77 16.55 86.57
N VAL A 526 -15.49 16.94 86.42
CA VAL A 526 -14.74 17.65 87.49
C VAL A 526 -15.38 19.00 87.81
N LEU A 527 -15.73 19.80 86.81
CA LEU A 527 -16.36 21.11 87.00
C LEU A 527 -17.73 20.99 87.68
N LEU A 528 -18.57 20.05 87.22
CA LEU A 528 -19.87 19.79 87.84
C LEU A 528 -19.73 19.26 89.27
N THR A 529 -18.74 18.42 89.55
CA THR A 529 -18.47 17.93 90.91
C THR A 529 -18.13 19.08 91.84
N ALA A 530 -17.23 19.99 91.42
CA ALA A 530 -16.90 21.18 92.19
C ALA A 530 -18.12 22.10 92.39
N GLN A 531 -18.93 22.30 91.34
CA GLN A 531 -20.15 23.11 91.43
C GLN A 531 -21.16 22.51 92.41
N PHE A 532 -21.41 21.21 92.35
CA PHE A 532 -22.33 20.53 93.26
C PHE A 532 -21.81 20.54 94.70
N ASP A 533 -20.50 20.39 94.92
CA ASP A 533 -19.89 20.48 96.26
C ASP A 533 -20.04 21.89 96.86
N MET A 534 -19.83 22.93 96.05
CA MET A 534 -20.07 24.32 96.47
C MET A 534 -21.55 24.56 96.83
N LEU A 535 -22.49 24.08 96.00
CA LEU A 535 -23.92 24.24 96.27
C LEU A 535 -24.36 23.47 97.53
N ALA A 536 -23.87 22.25 97.72
CA ALA A 536 -24.13 21.45 98.92
C ALA A 536 -23.60 22.15 100.18
N SER A 537 -22.35 22.63 100.13
CA SER A 537 -21.71 23.37 101.21
C SER A 537 -22.46 24.65 101.60
N LEU A 538 -22.96 25.41 100.61
CA LEU A 538 -23.78 26.60 100.84
C LEU A 538 -25.12 26.23 101.48
N SER A 539 -25.77 25.16 101.02
CA SER A 539 -27.02 24.65 101.60
C SER A 539 -26.85 24.21 103.05
N GLU A 540 -25.75 23.53 103.39
CA GLU A 540 -25.44 23.13 104.77
C GLU A 540 -25.24 24.36 105.67
N THR A 541 -24.55 25.38 105.16
CA THR A 541 -24.32 26.63 105.90
C THR A 541 -25.63 27.36 106.22
N LEU A 542 -26.61 27.35 105.30
CA LEU A 542 -27.94 27.94 105.52
C LEU A 542 -28.75 27.21 106.61
N ALA A 543 -28.46 25.94 106.89
CA ALA A 543 -29.18 25.14 107.89
C ALA A 543 -28.57 25.25 109.31
N MET A 544 -27.43 25.92 109.47
CA MET A 544 -26.72 26.06 110.74
C MET A 544 -27.17 27.30 111.53
N LYS A 545 -26.90 27.32 112.84
CA LYS A 545 -27.06 28.53 113.66
C LYS A 545 -25.97 29.54 113.31
N GLU A 546 -26.25 30.83 113.50
CA GLU A 546 -25.44 31.94 112.97
C GLU A 546 -23.93 31.85 113.30
N GLU A 547 -23.57 31.53 114.55
CA GLU A 547 -22.15 31.40 114.95
C GLU A 547 -21.44 30.21 114.28
N ASP A 548 -22.11 29.06 114.19
CA ASP A 548 -21.59 27.86 113.54
C ASP A 548 -21.51 28.03 112.02
N ALA A 549 -22.51 28.70 111.43
CA ALA A 549 -22.57 29.01 110.00
C ALA A 549 -21.42 29.93 109.58
N VAL A 550 -21.08 30.95 110.37
CA VAL A 550 -19.96 31.86 110.08
C VAL A 550 -18.62 31.14 110.16
N SER A 551 -18.42 30.27 111.16
CA SER A 551 -17.21 29.46 111.29
C SER A 551 -17.06 28.48 110.12
N HIS A 552 -18.15 27.78 109.77
CA HIS A 552 -18.21 26.86 108.65
C HIS A 552 -17.96 27.55 107.31
N ALA A 553 -18.63 28.69 107.05
CA ALA A 553 -18.45 29.48 105.85
C ALA A 553 -17.00 29.98 105.70
N LYS A 554 -16.38 30.49 106.77
CA LYS A 554 -14.97 30.92 106.74
C LYS A 554 -14.03 29.76 106.44
N SER A 555 -14.27 28.59 107.03
CA SER A 555 -13.50 27.37 106.75
C SER A 555 -13.62 26.94 105.29
N ILE A 556 -14.85 26.91 104.76
CA ILE A 556 -15.11 26.51 103.37
C ILE A 556 -14.58 27.53 102.37
N ILE A 557 -14.78 28.83 102.61
CA ILE A 557 -14.24 29.89 101.75
C ILE A 557 -12.72 29.83 101.73
N ASN A 558 -12.06 29.67 102.88
CA ASN A 558 -10.60 29.49 102.91
C ASN A 558 -10.18 28.23 102.16
N ARG A 559 -10.87 27.10 102.34
CA ARG A 559 -10.60 25.86 101.61
C ARG A 559 -10.78 26.05 100.10
N LEU A 560 -11.83 26.73 99.64
CA LEU A 560 -12.07 26.99 98.22
C LEU A 560 -11.02 27.96 97.64
N LEU A 561 -10.58 28.95 98.42
CA LEU A 561 -9.54 29.91 98.02
C LEU A 561 -8.12 29.31 98.06
N GLU A 562 -7.85 28.31 98.90
CA GLU A 562 -6.57 27.58 99.00
C GLU A 562 -6.45 26.43 97.99
N VAL A 563 -7.52 25.64 97.80
CA VAL A 563 -7.51 24.47 96.92
C VAL A 563 -7.55 24.88 95.45
N GLY A 564 -8.07 26.07 95.13
CA GLY A 564 -8.06 26.63 93.77
C GLY A 564 -8.55 25.63 92.74
N TYR A 565 -9.85 25.32 92.77
CA TYR A 565 -10.47 24.38 91.83
C TYR A 565 -10.40 24.85 90.37
#